data_AF-I0BJB8-F1
#
_entry.id   AF-I0BJB8-F1
#
_cell.length_a   1.000
_cell.length_b   1.000
_cell.length_c   1.000
_cell.angle_alpha   90.00
_cell.angle_beta   90.00
_cell.angle_gamma   90.00
#
_symmetry.space_group_name_H-M   'P 1'
#
loop_
_entity.id
_entity.type
_entity.pdbx_description
1 polymer ?
#
loop_
_entity_poly.entity_id
_entity_poly.type
_entity_poly.pdbx_seq_one_letter_code
_entity_poly.pdbx_strand_id
1 'polypeptide(L)'
;MRKWAFLIALLVAGLAISGYSYFKAQKLQTSINNRFKHELSSVLSNLSLTMNDDTYRSVLSSVSNAASISDLTSYEEQNDSLDISLEYLYISLREDKSKDKVLSRADELRDIFLVLMTDPASKEATDKILKITEETFLRNGWEGMKLRC
;
A
#
# COMPACT_ATOMS: atom_id res chain seq x y z
N MET A 1 51.44 21.71 -11.50
CA MET A 1 50.53 20.79 -10.77
C MET A 1 49.26 21.51 -10.28
N ARG A 2 48.41 22.06 -11.15
CA ARG A 2 47.24 22.85 -10.71
C ARG A 2 45.90 22.46 -11.35
N LYS A 3 45.84 22.18 -12.66
CA LYS A 3 44.58 21.89 -13.37
C LYS A 3 43.91 20.58 -12.91
N TRP A 4 44.70 19.55 -12.61
CA TRP A 4 44.19 18.26 -12.13
C TRP A 4 43.59 18.34 -10.72
N ALA A 5 44.14 19.19 -9.85
CA ALA A 5 43.59 19.39 -8.50
C ALA A 5 42.19 20.00 -8.54
N PHE A 6 41.93 20.92 -9.48
CA PHE A 6 40.59 21.47 -9.70
C PHE A 6 39.62 20.41 -10.22
N LEU A 7 40.03 19.56 -11.16
CA LEU A 7 39.18 18.46 -11.67
C LEU A 7 38.86 17.43 -10.57
N ILE A 8 39.84 17.08 -9.75
CA ILE A 8 39.64 16.17 -8.61
C ILE A 8 38.71 16.80 -7.57
N ALA A 9 38.91 18.08 -7.23
CA ALA A 9 38.04 18.78 -6.28
C ALA A 9 36.59 18.85 -6.77
N LEU A 10 36.38 19.08 -8.08
CA LEU A 10 35.05 19.15 -8.70
C LEU A 10 34.39 17.77 -8.71
N LEU A 11 35.15 16.71 -8.97
CA LEU A 11 34.68 15.33 -8.90
C LEU A 11 34.29 14.92 -7.47
N VAL A 12 35.11 15.26 -6.47
CA VAL A 12 34.81 15.01 -5.06
C VAL A 12 33.56 15.79 -4.61
N ALA A 13 33.44 17.05 -5.02
CA ALA A 13 32.24 17.85 -4.73
C ALA A 13 30.99 17.26 -5.40
N GLY A 14 31.09 16.79 -6.64
CA GLY A 14 30.00 16.11 -7.34
C GLY A 14 29.55 14.83 -6.61
N LEU A 15 30.51 13.99 -6.22
CA LEU A 15 30.23 12.77 -5.45
C LEU A 15 29.59 13.08 -4.09
N ALA A 16 30.04 14.13 -3.41
CA ALA A 16 29.46 14.56 -2.13
C ALA A 16 28.01 15.02 -2.28
N ILE A 17 27.68 15.79 -3.33
CA ILE A 17 26.31 16.26 -3.62
C ILE A 17 25.41 15.07 -3.96
N SER A 18 25.84 14.17 -4.84
CA SER A 18 25.10 12.96 -5.21
C SER A 18 24.86 12.05 -4.01
N GLY A 19 25.89 11.84 -3.18
CA GLY A 19 25.79 11.04 -1.95
C GLY A 19 24.80 11.61 -0.95
N TYR A 20 24.80 12.93 -0.73
CA TYR A 20 23.83 13.59 0.14
C TYR A 20 22.39 13.48 -0.38
N SER A 21 22.19 13.69 -1.68
CA SER A 21 20.87 13.54 -2.33
C SER A 21 20.33 12.11 -2.18
N TYR A 22 21.18 11.12 -2.44
CA TYR A 22 20.84 9.71 -2.30
C TYR A 22 20.46 9.35 -0.87
N PHE A 23 21.23 9.80 0.13
CA PHE A 23 20.91 9.59 1.54
C PHE A 23 19.55 10.20 1.91
N LYS A 24 19.25 11.40 1.42
CA LYS A 24 17.95 12.07 1.64
C LYS A 24 16.81 11.27 1.01
N ALA A 25 17.00 10.76 -0.21
CA ALA A 25 16.01 9.92 -0.90
C ALA A 25 15.73 8.63 -0.12
N GLN A 26 16.77 7.93 0.35
CA GLN A 26 16.58 6.74 1.20
C GLN A 26 15.82 7.03 2.48
N LYS A 27 16.12 8.16 3.15
CA LYS A 27 15.40 8.55 4.37
C LYS A 27 13.92 8.82 4.10
N LEU A 28 13.61 9.48 2.98
CA LEU A 28 12.23 9.69 2.55
C LEU A 28 11.53 8.35 2.25
N GLN A 29 12.16 7.46 1.48
CA GLN A 29 11.62 6.13 1.18
C GLN A 29 11.34 5.33 2.45
N THR A 30 12.27 5.35 3.41
CA THR A 30 12.10 4.68 4.71
C THR A 30 10.91 5.25 5.46
N SER A 31 10.72 6.58 5.43
CA SER A 31 9.57 7.23 6.06
C SER A 31 8.24 6.82 5.42
N ILE A 32 8.19 6.74 4.08
CA ILE A 32 7.01 6.31 3.32
C ILE A 32 6.70 4.85 3.65
N ASN A 33 7.69 3.96 3.57
CA ASN A 33 7.53 2.54 3.88
C ASN A 33 7.06 2.31 5.33
N ASN A 34 7.56 3.09 6.29
CA ASN A 34 7.13 3.02 7.68
C ASN A 34 5.69 3.52 7.85
N ARG A 35 5.31 4.58 7.14
CA ARG A 35 3.93 5.06 7.16
C ARG A 35 2.97 4.03 6.56
N PHE A 36 3.35 3.41 5.45
CA PHE A 36 2.58 2.33 4.84
C PHE A 36 2.37 1.16 5.81
N LYS A 37 3.44 0.66 6.44
CA LYS A 37 3.33 -0.37 7.49
C LYS A 37 2.45 0.06 8.66
N HIS A 38 2.49 1.34 9.05
CA HIS A 38 1.61 1.84 10.09
C HIS A 38 0.13 1.76 9.69
N GLU A 39 -0.22 2.13 8.47
CA GLU A 39 -1.60 2.02 7.97
C GLU A 39 -2.05 0.56 7.89
N LEU A 40 -1.21 -0.35 7.39
CA LEU A 40 -1.49 -1.79 7.40
C LEU A 40 -1.72 -2.32 8.83
N SER A 41 -0.91 -1.88 9.79
CA SER A 41 -1.07 -2.25 11.20
C SER A 41 -2.36 -1.71 11.79
N SER A 42 -2.77 -0.51 11.39
CA SER A 42 -4.03 0.11 11.81
C SER A 42 -5.22 -0.67 11.26
N VAL A 43 -5.18 -1.09 9.99
CA VAL A 43 -6.21 -1.99 9.44
C VAL A 43 -6.29 -3.28 10.26
N LEU A 44 -5.16 -3.95 10.46
CA LEU A 44 -5.10 -5.20 11.22
C LEU A 44 -5.64 -5.06 12.65
N SER A 45 -5.31 -3.95 13.33
CA SER A 45 -5.74 -3.69 14.71
C SER A 45 -7.23 -3.42 14.83
N ASN A 46 -7.86 -2.87 13.79
CA ASN A 46 -9.27 -2.48 13.81
C ASN A 46 -10.21 -3.52 13.17
N LEU A 47 -9.66 -4.43 12.36
CA LEU A 47 -10.40 -5.58 11.87
C LEU A 47 -10.81 -6.50 13.04
N SER A 48 -12.11 -6.61 13.26
CA SER A 48 -12.69 -7.49 14.27
C SER A 48 -13.89 -8.25 13.69
N LEU A 49 -14.23 -9.40 14.30
CA LEU A 49 -15.39 -10.22 13.92
C LEU A 49 -16.73 -9.46 14.02
N THR A 50 -16.80 -8.48 14.93
CA THR A 50 -17.97 -7.61 15.13
C THR A 50 -17.52 -6.15 15.19
N MET A 51 -17.41 -5.52 14.02
CA MET A 51 -17.06 -4.10 13.90
C MET A 51 -18.25 -3.20 14.21
N ASN A 52 -18.01 -2.17 15.02
CA ASN A 52 -18.93 -1.03 15.16
C ASN A 52 -18.59 0.06 14.12
N ASP A 53 -19.42 1.09 14.02
CA ASP A 53 -19.24 2.16 13.03
C ASP A 53 -17.89 2.87 13.12
N ASP A 54 -17.37 3.09 14.34
CA ASP A 54 -16.08 3.76 14.55
C ASP A 54 -14.92 2.90 14.05
N THR A 55 -14.86 1.64 14.48
CA THR A 55 -13.83 0.69 14.03
C THR A 55 -13.88 0.46 12.51
N TYR A 56 -15.08 0.39 11.94
CA TYR A 56 -15.27 0.30 10.49
C TYR A 56 -14.72 1.53 9.77
N ARG A 57 -15.00 2.75 10.26
CA ARG A 57 -14.45 4.00 9.69
C ARG A 57 -12.93 4.04 9.80
N SER A 58 -12.36 3.52 10.89
CA SER A 58 -10.91 3.40 11.05
C SER A 58 -10.30 2.44 10.02
N VAL A 59 -10.90 1.26 9.82
CA VAL A 59 -10.49 0.31 8.77
C VAL A 59 -10.56 0.99 7.40
N LEU A 60 -11.70 1.58 7.05
CA LEU A 60 -11.89 2.24 5.76
C LEU A 60 -10.86 3.35 5.52
N SER A 61 -10.61 4.19 6.52
CA SER A 61 -9.62 5.27 6.43
C SER A 61 -8.21 4.73 6.27
N SER A 62 -7.82 3.69 7.01
CA SER A 62 -6.45 3.15 6.91
C SER A 62 -6.23 2.36 5.62
N VAL A 63 -7.23 1.65 5.10
CA VAL A 63 -7.15 1.03 3.77
C VAL A 63 -6.99 2.12 2.70
N SER A 64 -7.79 3.19 2.76
CA SER A 64 -7.69 4.33 1.82
C SER A 64 -6.31 5.00 1.88
N ASN A 65 -5.79 5.24 3.09
CA ASN A 65 -4.46 5.82 3.27
C ASN A 65 -3.38 4.89 2.72
N ALA A 66 -3.45 3.60 3.00
CA ALA A 66 -2.51 2.60 2.50
C ALA A 66 -2.51 2.57 0.96
N ALA A 67 -3.69 2.55 0.34
CA ALA A 67 -3.83 2.63 -1.12
C ALA A 67 -3.18 3.90 -1.67
N SER A 68 -3.46 5.07 -1.10
CA SER A 68 -2.97 6.35 -1.62
C SER A 68 -1.45 6.58 -1.56
N ILE A 69 -0.71 5.76 -0.80
CA ILE A 69 0.74 5.87 -0.65
C ILE A 69 1.50 4.64 -1.14
N SER A 70 0.79 3.60 -1.55
CA SER A 70 1.34 2.30 -1.95
C SER A 70 2.26 2.41 -3.17
N ASP A 71 1.84 3.16 -4.19
CA ASP A 71 2.58 3.51 -5.41
C ASP A 71 3.93 4.21 -5.13
N LEU A 72 4.04 4.90 -4.00
CA LEU A 72 5.27 5.56 -3.55
C LEU A 72 6.18 4.65 -2.71
N THR A 73 5.72 3.45 -2.36
CA THR A 73 6.52 2.51 -1.56
C THR A 73 7.53 1.76 -2.42
N SER A 74 8.61 1.28 -1.80
CA SER A 74 9.52 0.34 -2.46
C SER A 74 8.96 -1.08 -2.54
N TYR A 75 7.74 -1.31 -2.03
CA TYR A 75 7.09 -2.61 -2.06
C TYR A 75 6.30 -2.80 -3.36
N GLU A 76 5.71 -1.73 -3.89
CA GLU A 76 5.03 -1.73 -5.21
C GLU A 76 5.99 -2.14 -6.33
N GLU A 77 7.23 -1.65 -6.30
CA GLU A 77 8.26 -2.03 -7.30
C GLU A 77 8.51 -3.56 -7.36
N GLN A 78 8.21 -4.28 -6.28
CA GLN A 78 8.36 -5.73 -6.17
C GLN A 78 7.03 -6.47 -6.40
N ASN A 79 5.91 -5.76 -6.29
CA ASN A 79 4.55 -6.25 -6.31
C ASN A 79 3.62 -5.20 -6.94
N ASP A 80 3.66 -5.15 -8.28
CA ASP A 80 3.01 -4.19 -9.20
C ASP A 80 1.47 -4.22 -9.22
N SER A 81 0.85 -4.61 -8.11
CA SER A 81 -0.60 -4.70 -7.97
C SER A 81 -1.06 -4.41 -6.55
N LEU A 82 -0.14 -3.97 -5.68
CA LEU A 82 -0.46 -3.71 -4.28
C LEU A 82 -1.33 -2.46 -4.16
N ASP A 83 -1.07 -1.44 -4.97
CA ASP A 83 -1.88 -0.24 -5.08
C ASP A 83 -3.32 -0.51 -5.51
N ILE A 84 -3.52 -1.20 -6.63
CA ILE A 84 -4.81 -1.52 -7.22
C ILE A 84 -5.61 -2.42 -6.28
N SER A 85 -4.95 -3.40 -5.65
CA SER A 85 -5.62 -4.33 -4.74
C SER A 85 -6.15 -3.61 -3.49
N LEU A 86 -5.36 -2.71 -2.91
CA LEU A 86 -5.79 -1.91 -1.76
C LEU A 86 -6.88 -0.90 -2.14
N GLU A 87 -6.80 -0.29 -3.33
CA GLU A 87 -7.84 0.61 -3.84
C GLU A 87 -9.16 -0.14 -4.06
N TYR A 88 -9.12 -1.33 -4.65
CA TYR A 88 -10.32 -2.16 -4.84
C TYR A 88 -10.91 -2.60 -3.52
N LEU A 89 -10.09 -2.87 -2.50
CA LEU A 89 -10.57 -3.16 -1.16
C LEU A 89 -11.25 -1.94 -0.55
N TYR A 90 -10.65 -0.75 -0.67
CA TYR A 90 -11.26 0.50 -0.21
C TYR A 90 -12.63 0.72 -0.86
N ILE A 91 -12.72 0.60 -2.19
CA ILE A 91 -13.99 0.74 -2.93
C ILE A 91 -14.99 -0.30 -2.44
N SER A 92 -14.59 -1.57 -2.32
CA SER A 92 -15.49 -2.65 -1.91
C SER A 92 -16.02 -2.46 -0.49
N LEU A 93 -15.20 -1.92 0.42
CA LEU A 93 -15.61 -1.55 1.76
C LEU A 93 -16.58 -0.36 1.75
N ARG A 94 -16.30 0.67 0.95
CA ARG A 94 -17.10 1.90 0.88
C ARG A 94 -18.52 1.67 0.34
N GLU A 95 -18.69 0.76 -0.61
CA GLU A 95 -19.96 0.54 -1.30
C GLU A 95 -20.89 -0.40 -0.50
N ASP A 96 -22.09 0.06 -0.13
CA ASP A 96 -23.03 -0.67 0.73
C ASP A 96 -23.36 -2.10 0.22
N LYS A 97 -23.39 -2.30 -1.11
CA LYS A 97 -23.72 -3.59 -1.72
C LYS A 97 -22.65 -4.67 -1.52
N SER A 98 -21.40 -4.27 -1.33
CA SER A 98 -20.25 -5.17 -1.15
C SER A 98 -19.71 -5.16 0.28
N LYS A 99 -19.90 -4.06 1.02
CA LYS A 99 -19.44 -3.90 2.40
C LYS A 99 -19.70 -5.14 3.25
N ASP A 100 -20.95 -5.55 3.43
CA ASP A 100 -21.30 -6.67 4.30
C ASP A 100 -20.67 -8.01 3.85
N LYS A 101 -20.47 -8.19 2.54
CA LYS A 101 -19.84 -9.39 1.97
C LYS A 101 -18.31 -9.40 2.17
N VAL A 102 -17.69 -8.23 2.17
CA VAL A 102 -16.25 -8.09 2.49
C VAL A 102 -16.05 -8.30 3.99
N LEU A 103 -16.90 -7.68 4.83
CA LEU A 103 -16.80 -7.77 6.28
C LEU A 103 -17.13 -9.18 6.81
N SER A 104 -17.94 -9.97 6.12
CA SER A 104 -18.15 -11.38 6.48
C SER A 104 -16.89 -12.25 6.34
N ARG A 105 -15.86 -11.73 5.65
CA ARG A 105 -14.53 -12.34 5.50
C ARG A 105 -13.47 -11.61 6.34
N ALA A 106 -13.86 -10.93 7.41
CA ALA A 106 -12.95 -10.18 8.27
C ALA A 106 -11.78 -11.02 8.80
N ASP A 107 -12.01 -12.29 9.15
CA ASP A 107 -10.93 -13.17 9.63
C ASP A 107 -9.89 -13.46 8.54
N GLU A 108 -10.34 -13.71 7.30
CA GLU A 108 -9.44 -13.91 6.17
C GLU A 108 -8.67 -12.63 5.83
N LEU A 109 -9.32 -11.47 5.91
CA LEU A 109 -8.65 -10.18 5.78
C LEU A 109 -7.60 -9.97 6.88
N ARG A 110 -7.87 -10.35 8.13
CA ARG A 110 -6.87 -10.24 9.21
C ARG A 110 -5.63 -11.06 8.91
N ASP A 111 -5.80 -12.30 8.44
CA ASP A 111 -4.66 -13.15 8.07
C ASP A 111 -3.84 -12.54 6.93
N ILE A 112 -4.52 -11.97 5.92
CA ILE A 112 -3.86 -11.27 4.82
C ILE A 112 -3.07 -10.04 5.30
N PHE A 113 -3.69 -9.18 6.12
CA PHE A 113 -3.03 -7.98 6.65
C PHE A 113 -1.90 -8.33 7.63
N LEU A 114 -1.97 -9.47 8.32
CA LEU A 114 -0.86 -9.99 9.13
C LEU A 114 0.34 -10.37 8.25
N VAL A 115 0.10 -10.99 7.09
CA VAL A 115 1.15 -11.29 6.11
C VAL A 115 1.74 -9.99 5.56
N LEU A 116 0.91 -9.05 5.10
CA LEU A 116 1.38 -7.76 4.57
C LEU A 116 2.14 -6.91 5.59
N MET A 117 1.84 -7.04 6.89
CA MET A 117 2.62 -6.39 7.94
C MET A 117 4.05 -6.92 8.03
N THR A 118 4.21 -8.24 7.84
CA THR A 118 5.49 -8.93 7.93
C THR A 118 6.27 -8.81 6.63
N ASP A 119 5.60 -9.03 5.50
CA ASP A 119 6.11 -8.94 4.14
C ASP A 119 5.15 -8.11 3.27
N PRO A 120 5.32 -6.77 3.24
CA PRO A 120 4.43 -5.90 2.46
C PRO A 120 4.56 -6.06 0.94
N ALA A 121 5.59 -6.76 0.46
CA ALA A 121 5.77 -7.08 -0.95
C ALA A 121 5.15 -8.45 -1.33
N SER A 122 4.41 -9.09 -0.41
CA SER A 122 3.82 -10.40 -0.64
C SER A 122 2.76 -10.38 -1.73
N LYS A 123 3.11 -10.91 -2.91
CA LYS A 123 2.18 -11.09 -4.04
C LYS A 123 1.00 -11.97 -3.67
N GLU A 124 1.23 -13.04 -2.90
CA GLU A 124 0.17 -13.95 -2.48
C GLU A 124 -0.88 -13.22 -1.62
N ALA A 125 -0.45 -12.36 -0.70
CA ALA A 125 -1.38 -11.60 0.13
C ALA A 125 -2.15 -10.57 -0.72
N THR A 126 -1.48 -9.89 -1.65
CA THR A 126 -2.11 -8.97 -2.61
C THR A 126 -3.14 -9.67 -3.49
N ASP A 127 -2.81 -10.82 -4.08
CA ASP A 127 -3.72 -11.63 -4.90
C ASP A 127 -4.96 -12.07 -4.11
N LYS A 128 -4.79 -12.38 -2.82
CA LYS A 128 -5.90 -12.73 -1.93
C LYS A 128 -6.83 -11.53 -1.67
N ILE A 129 -6.29 -10.33 -1.49
CA ILE A 129 -7.12 -9.11 -1.42
C ILE A 129 -7.92 -8.97 -2.71
N LEU A 130 -7.25 -9.03 -3.86
CA LEU A 130 -7.89 -8.90 -5.16
C LEU A 130 -9.02 -9.91 -5.32
N LYS A 131 -8.78 -11.19 -5.00
CA LYS A 131 -9.80 -12.24 -5.05
C LYS A 131 -11.00 -11.97 -4.14
N ILE A 132 -10.77 -11.49 -2.91
CA ILE A 132 -11.86 -11.12 -1.99
C ILE A 132 -12.72 -10.02 -2.63
N THR A 133 -12.09 -8.97 -3.13
CA THR A 133 -12.79 -7.85 -3.78
C THR A 133 -13.48 -8.29 -5.07
N GLU A 134 -12.89 -9.24 -5.78
CA GLU A 134 -13.47 -9.80 -6.99
C GLU A 134 -14.77 -10.55 -6.71
N GLU A 135 -14.75 -11.44 -5.72
CA GLU A 135 -15.91 -12.28 -5.39
C GLU A 135 -17.06 -11.48 -4.74
N THR A 136 -16.73 -10.37 -4.08
CA THR A 136 -17.67 -9.56 -3.28
C THR A 136 -18.24 -8.38 -4.07
N PHE A 137 -17.40 -7.66 -4.80
CA PHE A 137 -17.74 -6.44 -5.52
C PHE A 137 -17.76 -6.68 -7.04
N LEU A 138 -16.68 -7.18 -7.62
CA LEU A 138 -16.51 -7.20 -9.08
C LEU A 138 -17.39 -8.24 -9.78
N ARG A 139 -17.48 -9.47 -9.29
CA ARG A 139 -18.34 -10.52 -9.88
C ARG A 139 -19.84 -10.20 -9.77
N ASN A 140 -20.22 -9.35 -8.83
CA ASN A 140 -21.59 -8.84 -8.66
C ASN A 140 -21.82 -7.49 -9.35
N GLY A 141 -20.78 -6.85 -9.89
CA GLY A 141 -20.80 -5.48 -10.44
C GLY A 141 -20.19 -5.33 -11.84
N TRP A 142 -19.62 -6.38 -12.44
CA TRP A 142 -18.97 -6.34 -13.76
C TRP A 142 -19.91 -6.11 -14.94
N GLU A 143 -21.23 -6.12 -14.76
CA GLU A 143 -22.14 -5.57 -15.77
C GLU A 143 -22.02 -4.04 -15.90
N GLY A 144 -21.41 -3.33 -14.94
CA GLY A 144 -21.35 -1.86 -14.90
C GLY A 144 -19.98 -1.20 -15.07
N MET A 145 -18.87 -1.94 -15.08
CA MET A 145 -17.50 -1.38 -15.14
C MET A 145 -16.72 -1.75 -16.42
N LYS A 146 -17.41 -2.02 -17.53
CA LYS A 146 -16.84 -1.62 -18.82
C LYS A 146 -16.90 -0.10 -18.85
N LEU A 147 -15.85 0.60 -18.44
CA LEU A 147 -15.51 1.95 -18.93
C LEU A 147 -14.24 2.46 -18.22
N ARG A 148 -13.28 2.86 -19.06
CA ARG A 148 -12.06 3.65 -18.79
C ARG A 148 -10.77 2.86 -18.57
N CYS A 149 -10.37 2.12 -19.59
CA CYS A 149 -9.05 2.32 -20.18
C CYS A 149 -9.22 3.15 -21.45
#